data_AF-A0A2H0DKP7-F1
#
_entry.id   AF-A0A2H0DKP7-F1
#
_cell.length_a   1.000
_cell.length_b   1.000
_cell.length_c   1.000
_cell.angle_alpha   90.00
_cell.angle_beta   90.00
_cell.angle_gamma   90.00
#
_symmetry.space_group_name_H-M   'P 1'
#
loop_
_entity.id
_entity.type
_entity.pdbx_description
1 polymer ?
#
loop_
_entity_poly.entity_id
_entity_poly.type
_entity_poly.pdbx_seq_one_letter_code
_entity_poly.pdbx_strand_id
1 'polypeptide(L)'
;MIRSLTAALLTLPLLASLSFAAQAISFENALSNIRQSVLATRQKQIQAKDAAQASKIRSLANDLRRFRWDVQDAKRVVSDIRRRAQRAANDGGRDGDRSRQDPFLRNDINRALWNLRDLNRDLDRVRMTLGQLLREAKKSPESVSAAADLASSAGWMQSDAGWLQSEARWARSDLRRAGYTFEGWDIERECDDIDREARDLERDARTLQSKVQ
;
A
#
# COMPACT_ATOMS: atom_id res chain seq x y z
N MET A 1 -24.52 -87.19 -26.60
CA MET A 1 -25.46 -86.74 -27.66
C MET A 1 -24.79 -85.56 -28.36
N ILE A 2 -24.04 -85.77 -29.44
CA ILE A 2 -24.49 -85.98 -30.85
C ILE A 2 -24.88 -84.65 -31.51
N ARG A 3 -23.97 -84.22 -32.42
CA ARG A 3 -24.19 -83.55 -33.73
C ARG A 3 -24.64 -82.07 -33.68
N SER A 4 -24.22 -81.17 -34.56
CA SER A 4 -23.40 -81.14 -35.79
C SER A 4 -23.36 -79.65 -36.19
N LEU A 5 -22.22 -79.03 -36.51
CA LEU A 5 -21.58 -78.95 -37.83
C LEU A 5 -22.44 -78.35 -38.95
N THR A 6 -21.79 -77.47 -39.73
CA THR A 6 -22.16 -76.70 -40.95
C THR A 6 -22.57 -75.25 -40.65
N ALA A 7 -22.05 -74.22 -41.31
CA ALA A 7 -21.39 -74.17 -42.63
C ALA A 7 -20.21 -73.18 -42.65
N ALA A 8 -19.25 -73.53 -43.49
CA ALA A 8 -18.08 -72.75 -43.84
C ALA A 8 -18.34 -71.86 -45.07
N LEU A 9 -17.36 -70.97 -45.32
CA LEU A 9 -16.85 -70.50 -46.62
C LEU A 9 -17.24 -69.09 -47.11
N LEU A 10 -16.14 -68.30 -47.26
CA LEU A 10 -15.88 -67.26 -48.28
C LEU A 10 -16.51 -65.89 -47.96
N THR A 11 -15.80 -64.77 -47.78
CA THR A 11 -14.58 -64.26 -48.43
C THR A 11 -13.93 -63.14 -47.59
N LEU A 12 -12.60 -63.14 -47.47
CA LEU A 12 -11.77 -61.92 -47.39
C LEU A 12 -11.34 -61.61 -48.85
N PRO A 13 -10.93 -60.38 -49.24
CA PRO A 13 -10.81 -59.11 -48.50
C PRO A 13 -11.38 -57.89 -49.28
N LEU A 14 -11.84 -56.84 -48.59
CA LEU A 14 -11.92 -55.50 -49.18
C LEU A 14 -11.21 -54.52 -48.25
N LEU A 15 -9.90 -54.45 -48.49
CA LEU A 15 -9.12 -53.24 -48.34
C LEU A 15 -9.84 -52.11 -49.08
N ALA A 16 -10.49 -51.21 -48.35
CA ALA A 16 -10.79 -49.87 -48.82
C ALA A 16 -10.79 -48.92 -47.62
N SER A 17 -9.62 -48.33 -47.40
CA SER A 17 -9.46 -46.98 -46.84
C SER A 17 -10.21 -46.68 -45.54
N LEU A 18 -9.75 -47.29 -44.44
CA LEU A 18 -9.65 -46.49 -43.22
C LEU A 18 -8.53 -45.48 -43.48
N SER A 19 -8.93 -44.32 -43.97
CA SER A 19 -8.11 -43.13 -44.09
C SER A 19 -7.67 -42.69 -42.70
N PHE A 20 -6.69 -43.40 -42.13
CA PHE A 20 -5.77 -42.81 -41.18
C PHE A 20 -4.91 -41.82 -41.97
N ALA A 21 -5.51 -40.67 -42.28
CA ALA A 21 -4.75 -39.45 -42.39
C ALA A 21 -4.25 -39.14 -40.98
N ALA A 22 -3.22 -39.89 -40.55
CA ALA A 22 -2.23 -39.33 -39.66
C ALA A 22 -1.74 -38.08 -40.38
N GLN A 23 -2.32 -36.93 -40.04
CA GLN A 23 -1.75 -35.65 -40.40
C GLN A 23 -0.34 -35.73 -39.82
N ALA A 24 0.63 -36.01 -40.68
CA ALA A 24 2.03 -35.82 -40.36
C ALA A 24 2.10 -34.34 -40.02
N ILE A 25 2.06 -34.03 -38.72
CA ILE A 25 2.33 -32.70 -38.23
C ILE A 25 3.75 -32.47 -38.74
N SER A 26 3.87 -31.69 -39.81
CA SER A 26 5.18 -31.36 -40.35
C SER A 26 5.97 -30.79 -39.17
N PHE A 27 7.25 -31.14 -39.09
CA PHE A 27 8.11 -30.64 -38.02
C PHE A 27 8.02 -29.11 -37.88
N GLU A 28 7.81 -28.41 -39.00
CA GLU A 28 7.53 -26.97 -39.06
C GLU A 28 6.22 -26.57 -38.36
N ASN A 29 5.12 -27.30 -38.55
CA ASN A 29 3.86 -27.06 -37.85
C ASN A 29 3.99 -27.35 -36.34
N ALA A 30 4.72 -28.41 -35.95
CA ALA A 30 5.00 -28.70 -34.55
C ALA A 30 5.85 -27.59 -33.89
N LEU A 31 6.91 -27.14 -34.57
CA LEU A 31 7.75 -26.02 -34.10
C LEU A 31 6.97 -24.70 -34.03
N SER A 32 6.11 -24.42 -35.00
CA SER A 32 5.24 -23.24 -34.99
C SER A 32 4.29 -23.25 -33.80
N ASN A 33 3.64 -24.38 -33.54
CA ASN A 33 2.74 -24.57 -32.39
C ASN A 33 3.48 -24.43 -31.04
N ILE A 34 4.71 -24.97 -30.94
CA ILE A 34 5.56 -24.80 -29.75
C ILE A 34 5.97 -23.34 -29.57
N ARG A 35 6.37 -22.64 -30.64
CA ARG A 35 6.71 -21.20 -30.57
C ARG A 35 5.51 -20.37 -30.13
N GLN A 36 4.33 -20.61 -30.71
CA GLN A 36 3.09 -19.93 -30.34
C GLN A 36 2.71 -20.20 -28.88
N SER A 37 2.83 -21.44 -28.41
CA SER A 37 2.52 -21.78 -27.01
C SER A 37 3.50 -21.14 -26.02
N VAL A 38 4.80 -21.10 -26.35
CA VAL A 38 5.82 -20.41 -25.55
C VAL A 38 5.56 -18.91 -25.51
N LEU A 39 5.23 -18.28 -26.65
CA LEU A 39 4.88 -16.86 -26.70
C LEU A 39 3.61 -16.56 -25.88
N ALA A 40 2.57 -17.37 -26.03
CA ALA A 40 1.34 -17.23 -25.24
C ALA A 40 1.59 -17.40 -23.73
N THR A 41 2.45 -18.35 -23.35
CA THR A 41 2.82 -18.58 -21.94
C THR A 41 3.61 -17.40 -21.38
N ARG A 42 4.58 -16.88 -22.15
CA ARG A 42 5.33 -15.66 -21.77
C ARG A 42 4.41 -14.47 -21.61
N GLN A 43 3.45 -14.28 -22.52
CA GLN A 43 2.49 -13.18 -22.43
C GLN A 43 1.63 -13.28 -21.17
N LYS A 44 1.12 -14.48 -20.83
CA LYS A 44 0.39 -14.72 -19.59
C LYS A 44 1.23 -14.43 -18.34
N GLN A 45 2.51 -14.80 -18.35
CA GLN A 45 3.42 -14.51 -17.24
C GLN A 45 3.67 -13.00 -17.07
N ILE A 46 3.78 -12.25 -18.18
CA ILE A 46 3.93 -10.80 -18.14
C ILE A 46 2.66 -10.16 -17.56
N GLN A 47 1.49 -10.52 -18.08
CA GLN A 47 0.20 -10.03 -17.57
C GLN A 47 0.02 -10.34 -16.07
N ALA A 48 0.39 -11.55 -15.62
CA ALA A 48 0.30 -11.90 -14.21
C ALA A 48 1.23 -11.05 -13.33
N LYS A 49 2.44 -10.72 -13.80
CA LYS A 49 3.37 -9.83 -13.09
C LYS A 49 2.86 -8.39 -13.03
N ASP A 50 2.31 -7.90 -14.13
CA ASP A 50 1.74 -6.56 -14.24
C ASP A 50 0.51 -6.40 -13.33
N ALA A 51 -0.37 -7.39 -13.31
CA ALA A 51 -1.52 -7.44 -12.41
C ALA A 51 -1.09 -7.50 -10.93
N ALA A 52 -0.05 -8.27 -10.61
CA ALA A 52 0.51 -8.34 -9.26
C ALA A 52 1.13 -7.00 -8.83
N GLN A 53 1.86 -6.32 -9.72
CA GLN A 53 2.38 -4.98 -9.49
C GLN A 53 1.23 -4.00 -9.20
N ALA A 54 0.22 -3.96 -10.07
CA ALA A 54 -0.95 -3.10 -9.89
C ALA A 54 -1.69 -3.39 -8.57
N SER A 55 -1.83 -4.66 -8.18
CA SER A 55 -2.44 -5.06 -6.91
C SER A 55 -1.65 -4.53 -5.70
N LYS A 56 -0.32 -4.66 -5.70
CA LYS A 56 0.54 -4.10 -4.63
C LYS A 56 0.40 -2.58 -4.54
N ILE A 57 0.39 -1.88 -5.67
CA ILE A 57 0.20 -0.42 -5.71
C ILE A 57 -1.17 -0.03 -5.11
N ARG A 58 -2.24 -0.76 -5.46
CA ARG A 58 -3.57 -0.52 -4.87
C ARG A 58 -3.61 -0.76 -3.37
N SER A 59 -2.90 -1.79 -2.88
CA SER A 59 -2.78 -2.03 -1.44
C SER A 59 -2.18 -0.82 -0.72
N LEU A 60 -1.04 -0.32 -1.22
CA LEU A 60 -0.40 0.87 -0.63
C LEU A 60 -1.30 2.10 -0.71
N ALA A 61 -2.04 2.29 -1.80
CA ALA A 61 -2.99 3.39 -1.91
C ALA A 61 -4.09 3.30 -0.84
N ASN A 62 -4.60 2.09 -0.57
CA ASN A 62 -5.58 1.86 0.50
C ASN A 62 -4.97 2.10 1.88
N ASP A 63 -3.72 1.67 2.11
CA ASP A 63 -3.02 1.88 3.38
C ASP A 63 -2.82 3.38 3.64
N LEU A 64 -2.37 4.16 2.64
CA LEU A 64 -2.27 5.62 2.76
C LEU A 64 -3.61 6.30 3.05
N ARG A 65 -4.72 5.81 2.48
CA ARG A 65 -6.06 6.34 2.80
C ARG A 65 -6.46 6.03 4.24
N ARG A 66 -6.02 4.90 4.81
CA ARG A 66 -6.24 4.57 6.22
C ARG A 66 -5.41 5.48 7.12
N PHE A 67 -4.12 5.60 6.85
CA PHE A 67 -3.22 6.48 7.63
C PHE A 67 -3.63 7.95 7.58
N ARG A 68 -4.29 8.39 6.51
CA ARG A 68 -4.92 9.71 6.47
C ARG A 68 -5.91 9.93 7.61
N TRP A 69 -6.75 8.93 7.92
CA TRP A 69 -7.66 9.02 9.06
C TRP A 69 -6.90 9.10 10.38
N ASP A 70 -5.81 8.35 10.50
CA ASP A 70 -4.96 8.36 11.70
C ASP A 70 -4.26 9.72 11.89
N VAL A 71 -3.78 10.35 10.82
CA VAL A 71 -3.23 11.72 10.87
C VAL A 71 -4.29 12.73 11.28
N GLN A 72 -5.51 12.61 10.74
CA GLN A 72 -6.61 13.50 11.12
C GLN A 72 -7.07 13.31 12.56
N ASP A 73 -7.01 12.08 13.08
CA ASP A 73 -7.26 11.79 14.48
C ASP A 73 -6.14 12.34 15.37
N ALA A 74 -4.88 12.09 15.02
CA ALA A 74 -3.71 12.65 15.70
C ALA A 74 -3.78 14.18 15.76
N LYS A 75 -4.19 14.83 14.66
CA LYS A 75 -4.40 16.30 14.62
C LYS A 75 -5.46 16.75 15.61
N ARG A 76 -6.59 16.04 15.70
CA ARG A 76 -7.65 16.34 16.67
C ARG A 76 -7.14 16.20 18.11
N VAL A 77 -6.45 15.10 18.41
CA VAL A 77 -5.86 14.84 19.73
C VAL A 77 -4.84 15.90 20.11
N VAL A 78 -3.90 16.24 19.22
CA VAL A 78 -2.89 17.29 19.45
C VAL A 78 -3.55 18.65 19.65
N SER A 79 -4.60 18.98 18.90
CA SER A 79 -5.36 20.22 19.08
C SER A 79 -6.04 20.28 20.44
N ASP A 80 -6.62 19.18 20.91
CA ASP A 80 -7.26 19.11 22.23
C ASP A 80 -6.23 19.18 23.38
N ILE A 81 -5.08 18.52 23.24
CA ILE A 81 -3.94 18.66 24.15
C ILE A 81 -3.50 20.11 24.24
N ARG A 82 -3.33 20.78 23.09
CA ARG A 82 -2.97 22.20 23.02
C ARG A 82 -3.98 23.07 23.76
N ARG A 83 -5.29 22.89 23.51
CA ARG A 83 -6.34 23.67 24.19
C ARG A 83 -6.30 23.48 25.70
N ARG A 84 -6.06 22.25 26.18
CA ARG A 84 -5.94 21.96 27.62
C ARG A 84 -4.67 22.54 28.22
N ALA A 85 -3.54 22.43 27.52
CA ALA A 85 -2.30 23.06 27.92
C ALA A 85 -2.44 24.59 28.01
N GLN A 86 -3.14 25.21 27.04
CA GLN A 86 -3.41 26.64 27.06
C GLN A 86 -4.25 27.06 28.27
N ARG A 87 -5.27 26.27 28.65
CA ARG A 87 -6.06 26.51 29.88
C ARG A 87 -5.18 26.40 31.13
N ALA A 88 -4.42 25.31 31.25
CA ALA A 88 -3.51 25.10 32.38
C ALA A 88 -2.47 26.22 32.53
N ALA A 89 -1.93 26.72 31.41
CA ALA A 89 -1.00 27.85 31.41
C ALA A 89 -1.65 29.17 31.88
N ASN A 90 -2.90 29.43 31.46
CA ASN A 90 -3.63 30.63 31.85
C ASN A 90 -4.07 30.59 33.33
N ASP A 91 -4.48 29.42 33.82
CA ASP A 91 -4.97 29.25 35.19
C ASP A 91 -3.82 29.28 36.21
N GLY A 92 -2.65 28.74 35.87
CA GLY A 92 -1.45 28.76 36.72
C GLY A 92 -0.88 30.17 36.97
N GLY A 93 -1.25 31.16 36.15
CA GLY A 93 -0.86 32.56 36.32
C GLY A 93 -1.76 33.37 37.26
N ARG A 94 -2.95 32.85 37.63
CA ARG A 94 -3.96 33.61 38.38
C ARG A 94 -3.87 33.43 39.89
N ASP A 95 -3.58 32.21 40.36
CA ASP A 95 -3.74 31.86 41.79
C ASP A 95 -2.44 31.42 42.48
N GLY A 96 -1.28 31.41 41.80
CA GLY A 96 0.01 31.00 42.38
C GLY A 96 0.12 29.51 42.78
N ASP A 97 -1.00 28.80 42.76
CA ASP A 97 -1.11 27.40 43.14
C ASP A 97 -0.90 26.48 41.93
N ARG A 98 0.32 25.94 41.81
CA ARG A 98 0.71 24.97 40.78
C ARG A 98 0.01 23.60 40.94
N SER A 99 -0.82 23.42 41.98
CA SER A 99 -1.53 22.17 42.26
C SER A 99 -2.74 21.90 41.36
N ARG A 100 -3.23 22.89 40.58
CA ARG A 100 -4.30 22.71 39.57
C ARG A 100 -3.79 22.27 38.20
N GLN A 101 -2.72 21.47 38.16
CA GLN A 101 -2.32 20.81 36.91
C GLN A 101 -3.35 19.74 36.58
N ASP A 102 -3.87 19.77 35.36
CA ASP A 102 -4.79 18.76 34.83
C ASP A 102 -4.16 17.36 35.01
N PRO A 103 -4.72 16.50 35.89
CA PRO A 103 -4.08 15.26 36.29
C PRO A 103 -4.04 14.23 35.16
N PHE A 104 -4.86 14.42 34.12
CA PHE A 104 -4.95 13.49 32.98
C PHE A 104 -4.14 13.97 31.77
N LEU A 105 -3.81 15.27 31.69
CA LEU A 105 -3.13 15.85 30.52
C LEU A 105 -1.82 15.13 30.20
N ARG A 106 -1.03 14.78 31.22
CA ARG A 106 0.23 14.04 31.00
C ARG A 106 0.00 12.65 30.40
N ASN A 107 -1.05 11.96 30.85
CA ASN A 107 -1.40 10.65 30.30
C ASN A 107 -1.86 10.77 28.84
N ASP A 108 -2.68 11.77 28.53
CA ASP A 108 -3.15 12.03 27.17
C ASP A 108 -2.00 12.39 26.23
N ILE A 109 -1.04 13.20 26.70
CA ILE A 109 0.19 13.50 25.96
C ILE A 109 0.99 12.23 25.69
N ASN A 110 1.22 11.39 26.70
CA ASN A 110 1.94 10.14 26.51
C ASN A 110 1.23 9.23 25.50
N ARG A 111 -0.09 9.08 25.61
CA ARG A 111 -0.89 8.28 24.65
C ARG A 111 -0.79 8.84 23.24
N ALA A 112 -0.86 10.16 23.07
CA ALA A 112 -0.68 10.80 21.77
C ALA A 112 0.71 10.52 21.20
N LEU A 113 1.78 10.58 22.02
CA LEU A 113 3.13 10.24 21.60
C LEU A 113 3.26 8.78 21.15
N TRP A 114 2.64 7.84 21.86
CA TRP A 114 2.61 6.43 21.43
C TRP A 114 1.94 6.29 20.06
N ASN A 115 0.77 6.89 19.88
CA ASN A 115 0.05 6.85 18.60
C ASN A 115 0.86 7.50 17.46
N LEU A 116 1.52 8.64 17.70
CA LEU A 116 2.36 9.31 16.71
C LEU A 116 3.56 8.44 16.31
N ARG A 117 4.21 7.79 17.28
CA ARG A 117 5.32 6.87 17.00
C ARG A 117 4.87 5.64 16.23
N ASP A 118 3.71 5.08 16.55
CA ASP A 118 3.15 3.95 15.84
C ASP A 118 2.86 4.33 14.38
N LEU A 119 2.21 5.49 14.17
CA LEU A 119 1.96 6.05 12.83
C LEU A 119 3.26 6.28 12.05
N ASN A 120 4.28 6.87 12.69
CA ASN A 120 5.60 7.09 12.07
C ASN A 120 6.24 5.76 11.61
N ARG A 121 6.19 4.71 12.45
CA ARG A 121 6.69 3.38 12.06
C ARG A 121 5.90 2.77 10.91
N ASP A 122 4.58 2.99 10.85
CA ASP A 122 3.75 2.48 9.77
C ASP A 122 4.03 3.21 8.44
N LEU A 123 4.25 4.53 8.49
CA LEU A 123 4.65 5.31 7.32
C LEU A 123 6.02 4.88 6.78
N ASP A 124 6.99 4.62 7.66
CA ASP A 124 8.30 4.12 7.25
C ASP A 124 8.20 2.73 6.56
N ARG A 125 7.32 1.84 7.04
CA ARG A 125 7.05 0.54 6.38
C ARG A 125 6.44 0.72 4.99
N VAL A 126 5.48 1.65 4.83
CA VAL A 126 4.92 1.99 3.52
C VAL A 126 6.01 2.53 2.61
N ARG A 127 6.86 3.43 3.12
CA ARG A 127 7.97 4.03 2.37
C ARG A 127 8.96 2.98 1.89
N MET A 128 9.35 2.03 2.74
CA MET A 128 10.20 0.91 2.34
C MET A 128 9.56 0.08 1.22
N THR A 129 8.26 -0.22 1.34
CA THR A 129 7.52 -1.01 0.34
C THR A 129 7.39 -0.26 -0.98
N LEU A 130 7.11 1.05 -0.93
CA LEU A 130 7.08 1.91 -2.11
C LEU A 130 8.45 2.02 -2.77
N GLY A 131 9.52 2.13 -1.98
CA GLY A 131 10.89 2.12 -2.48
C GLY A 131 11.28 0.80 -3.17
N GLN A 132 10.79 -0.34 -2.66
CA GLN A 132 10.94 -1.64 -3.34
C GLN A 132 10.18 -1.65 -4.67
N LEU A 133 8.91 -1.21 -4.67
CA LEU A 133 8.12 -1.10 -5.89
C LEU A 133 8.76 -0.18 -6.93
N LEU A 134 9.32 0.95 -6.52
CA LEU A 134 10.02 1.87 -7.42
C LEU A 134 11.20 1.21 -8.12
N ARG A 135 11.94 0.32 -7.44
CA ARG A 135 13.04 -0.44 -8.05
C ARG A 135 12.53 -1.48 -9.04
N GLU A 136 11.46 -2.19 -8.69
CA GLU A 136 10.90 -3.28 -9.49
C GLU A 136 10.01 -2.80 -10.64
N ALA A 137 9.44 -1.60 -10.52
CA ALA A 137 8.38 -1.12 -11.40
C ALA A 137 8.86 -0.98 -12.84
N LYS A 138 8.01 -1.47 -13.74
CA LYS A 138 8.14 -1.32 -15.20
C LYS A 138 6.91 -0.63 -15.76
N LYS A 139 7.04 -0.11 -16.98
CA LYS A 139 5.91 0.40 -17.76
C LYS A 139 4.87 -0.69 -17.88
N SER A 140 3.66 -0.40 -17.40
CA SER A 140 2.55 -1.34 -17.40
C SER A 140 1.23 -0.58 -17.42
N PRO A 141 0.43 -0.70 -18.49
CA PRO A 141 -0.86 -0.03 -18.60
C PRO A 141 -1.81 -0.34 -17.44
N GLU A 142 -1.75 -1.55 -16.90
CA GLU A 142 -2.59 -2.00 -15.78
C GLU A 142 -2.26 -1.31 -14.45
N SER A 143 -1.03 -0.80 -14.32
CA SER A 143 -0.54 -0.12 -13.12
C SER A 143 -0.80 1.40 -13.13
N VAL A 144 -1.14 2.00 -14.27
CA VAL A 144 -1.26 3.46 -14.42
C VAL A 144 -2.34 4.04 -13.51
N SER A 145 -3.54 3.46 -13.51
CA SER A 145 -4.64 3.94 -12.67
C SER A 145 -4.32 3.75 -11.18
N ALA A 146 -3.78 2.60 -10.81
CA ALA A 146 -3.36 2.32 -9.44
C ALA A 146 -2.29 3.31 -8.94
N ALA A 147 -1.32 3.64 -9.79
CA ALA A 147 -0.26 4.58 -9.43
C ALA A 147 -0.76 6.02 -9.34
N ALA A 148 -1.72 6.41 -10.19
CA ALA A 148 -2.40 7.70 -10.07
C ALA A 148 -3.19 7.80 -8.76
N ASP A 149 -3.92 6.74 -8.38
CA ASP A 149 -4.64 6.68 -7.10
C ASP A 149 -3.69 6.77 -5.90
N LEU A 150 -2.54 6.08 -5.97
CA LEU A 150 -1.50 6.15 -4.94
C LEU A 150 -0.95 7.57 -4.81
N ALA A 151 -0.57 8.20 -5.93
CA ALA A 151 -0.02 9.56 -5.94
C ALA A 151 -1.02 10.59 -5.40
N SER A 152 -2.31 10.45 -5.76
CA SER A 152 -3.38 11.28 -5.19
C SER A 152 -3.51 11.07 -3.68
N SER A 153 -3.55 9.82 -3.23
CA SER A 153 -3.67 9.48 -1.80
C SER A 153 -2.47 9.99 -0.98
N ALA A 154 -1.26 9.87 -1.52
CA ALA A 154 -0.04 10.41 -0.91
C ALA A 154 -0.05 11.95 -0.84
N GLY A 155 -0.56 12.63 -1.88
CA GLY A 155 -0.72 14.09 -1.86
C GLY A 155 -1.69 14.58 -0.79
N TRP A 156 -2.84 13.91 -0.62
CA TRP A 156 -3.76 14.24 0.47
C TRP A 156 -3.15 14.00 1.84
N MET A 157 -2.43 12.88 2.00
CA MET A 157 -1.74 12.53 3.23
C MET A 157 -0.66 13.57 3.59
N GLN A 158 0.14 13.99 2.62
CA GLN A 158 1.16 15.03 2.80
C GLN A 158 0.55 16.36 3.25
N SER A 159 -0.57 16.76 2.66
CA SER A 159 -1.29 17.97 3.07
C SER A 159 -1.78 17.86 4.52
N ASP A 160 -2.43 16.75 4.88
CA ASP A 160 -2.94 16.51 6.23
C ASP A 160 -1.79 16.44 7.27
N ALA A 161 -0.64 15.85 6.92
CA ALA A 161 0.56 15.82 7.75
C ALA A 161 1.15 17.23 7.98
N GLY A 162 1.17 18.08 6.95
CA GLY A 162 1.61 19.48 7.09
C GLY A 162 0.73 20.29 8.05
N TRP A 163 -0.58 20.02 8.06
CA TRP A 163 -1.49 20.61 9.06
C TRP A 163 -1.23 20.09 10.47
N LEU A 164 -1.01 18.79 10.63
CA LEU A 164 -0.65 18.18 11.91
C LEU A 164 0.63 18.79 12.47
N GLN A 165 1.65 18.94 11.64
CA GLN A 165 2.92 19.56 12.01
C GLN A 165 2.74 21.01 12.47
N SER A 166 1.92 21.78 11.76
CA SER A 166 1.59 23.15 12.16
C SER A 166 0.92 23.18 13.53
N GLU A 167 -0.05 22.30 13.80
CA GLU A 167 -0.68 22.17 15.11
C GLU A 167 0.31 21.75 16.21
N ALA A 168 1.23 20.84 15.91
CA ALA A 168 2.25 20.39 16.85
C ALA A 168 3.19 21.53 17.30
N ARG A 169 3.57 22.43 16.39
CA ARG A 169 4.36 23.63 16.73
C ARG A 169 3.64 24.56 17.70
N TRP A 170 2.34 24.77 17.50
CA TRP A 170 1.54 25.53 18.45
C TRP A 170 1.38 24.81 19.78
N ALA A 171 1.09 23.50 19.74
CA ALA A 171 0.98 22.65 20.93
C ALA A 171 2.26 22.69 21.78
N ARG A 172 3.43 22.62 21.15
CA ARG A 172 4.75 22.74 21.81
C ARG A 172 4.88 24.06 22.59
N SER A 173 4.46 25.19 22.01
CA SER A 173 4.48 26.48 22.72
C SER A 173 3.57 26.49 23.94
N ASP A 174 2.35 25.99 23.81
CA ASP A 174 1.36 25.99 24.89
C ASP A 174 1.72 24.97 26.00
N LEU A 175 2.21 23.79 25.63
CA LEU A 175 2.72 22.77 26.55
C LEU A 175 3.92 23.27 27.35
N ARG A 176 4.85 23.99 26.70
CA ARG A 176 5.98 24.62 27.39
C ARG A 176 5.51 25.61 28.45
N ARG A 177 4.50 26.43 28.15
CA ARG A 177 3.92 27.38 29.12
C ARG A 177 3.21 26.68 30.27
N ALA A 178 2.60 25.52 30.00
CA ALA A 178 1.95 24.68 31.00
C ALA A 178 2.91 23.81 31.83
N GLY A 179 4.22 23.85 31.55
CA GLY A 179 5.24 23.08 32.28
C GLY A 179 5.63 21.73 31.65
N TYR A 180 4.98 21.33 30.55
CA TYR A 180 5.26 20.10 29.79
C TYR A 180 6.26 20.35 28.67
N THR A 181 7.43 20.89 29.02
CA THR A 181 8.39 21.33 28.01
C THR A 181 8.87 20.17 27.16
N PHE A 182 9.39 19.11 27.77
CA PHE A 182 9.97 17.98 27.04
C PHE A 182 8.94 17.25 26.20
N GLU A 183 7.75 17.03 26.74
CA GLU A 183 6.69 16.34 26.02
C GLU A 183 6.18 17.15 24.81
N GLY A 184 6.16 18.49 24.91
CA GLY A 184 5.86 19.36 23.78
C GLY A 184 6.90 19.26 22.65
N TRP A 185 8.18 19.15 22.99
CA TRP A 185 9.25 18.92 22.01
C TRP A 185 9.15 17.53 21.38
N ASP A 186 8.79 16.51 22.15
CA ASP A 186 8.63 15.15 21.63
C ASP A 186 7.45 15.08 20.63
N ILE A 187 6.32 15.73 20.92
CA ILE A 187 5.18 15.79 19.98
C ILE A 187 5.59 16.48 18.68
N GLU A 188 6.26 17.62 18.77
CA GLU A 188 6.72 18.35 17.58
C GLU A 188 7.69 17.51 16.74
N ARG A 189 8.64 16.81 17.38
CA ARG A 189 9.61 15.97 16.69
C ARG A 189 8.92 14.85 15.91
N GLU A 190 8.02 14.11 16.54
CA GLU A 190 7.33 12.99 15.87
C GLU A 190 6.45 13.50 14.71
N CYS A 191 5.78 14.65 14.88
CA CYS A 191 5.00 15.26 13.81
C CYS A 191 5.86 15.80 12.66
N ASP A 192 7.04 16.34 12.96
CA ASP A 192 8.02 16.76 11.94
C ASP A 192 8.54 15.56 11.13
N ASP A 193 8.76 14.42 11.78
CA ASP A 193 9.17 13.19 11.11
C ASP A 193 8.03 12.65 10.22
N ILE A 194 6.79 12.62 10.71
CA ILE A 194 5.60 12.25 9.92
C ILE A 194 5.43 13.14 8.68
N ASP A 195 5.58 14.47 8.80
CA ASP A 195 5.52 15.39 7.64
C ASP A 195 6.65 15.12 6.65
N ARG A 196 7.87 14.84 7.13
CA ARG A 196 8.99 14.47 6.26
C ARG A 196 8.71 13.19 5.49
N GLU A 197 8.26 12.14 6.18
CA GLU A 197 7.93 10.86 5.56
C GLU A 197 6.78 10.98 4.57
N ALA A 198 5.73 11.74 4.89
CA ALA A 198 4.61 11.96 3.97
C ALA A 198 5.04 12.69 2.69
N ARG A 199 5.97 13.66 2.77
CA ARG A 199 6.55 14.33 1.59
C ARG A 199 7.39 13.38 0.75
N ASP A 200 8.21 12.55 1.38
CA ASP A 200 9.00 11.54 0.66
C ASP A 200 8.08 10.53 -0.04
N LEU A 201 7.02 10.06 0.62
CA LEU A 201 6.01 9.18 0.05
C LEU A 201 5.28 9.81 -1.15
N GLU A 202 4.92 11.09 -1.07
CA GLU A 202 4.31 11.82 -2.19
C GLU A 202 5.26 11.90 -3.39
N ARG A 203 6.51 12.29 -3.16
CA ARG A 203 7.54 12.37 -4.21
C ARG A 203 7.74 11.01 -4.88
N ASP A 204 7.87 9.96 -4.08
CA ASP A 204 8.12 8.61 -4.55
C ASP A 204 6.90 8.04 -5.29
N ALA A 205 5.68 8.33 -4.84
CA ALA A 205 4.45 7.92 -5.51
C ALA A 205 4.28 8.60 -6.87
N ARG A 206 4.61 9.89 -6.98
CA ARG A 206 4.63 10.61 -8.26
C ARG A 206 5.68 10.05 -9.21
N THR A 207 6.87 9.75 -8.68
CA THR A 207 7.94 9.11 -9.45
C THR A 207 7.48 7.75 -9.99
N LEU A 208 6.77 6.96 -9.16
CA LEU A 208 6.21 5.67 -9.58
C LEU A 208 5.17 5.86 -10.68
N GLN A 209 4.26 6.81 -10.53
CA GLN A 209 3.25 7.16 -11.53
C GLN A 209 3.89 7.48 -12.89
N SER A 210 4.92 8.33 -12.91
CA SER A 210 5.65 8.66 -14.14
C SER A 210 6.40 7.46 -14.72
N LYS A 211 6.87 6.51 -13.90
CA LYS A 211 7.62 5.33 -14.34
C LYS A 211 6.73 4.25 -14.97
N VAL A 212 5.49 4.10 -14.50
CA VAL A 212 4.56 3.08 -15.00
C VAL A 212 3.79 3.52 -16.24
N GLN A 213 3.72 4.84 -16.50
CA GLN A 213 3.24 5.45 -17.75
C GLN A 213 4.24 5.24 -18.90
#